data_AF-A0A917FQH5-F1
#
_entry.id   AF-A0A917FQH5-F1
#
_cell.length_a   1.000
_cell.length_b   1.000
_cell.length_c   1.000
_cell.angle_alpha   90.00
_cell.angle_beta   90.00
_cell.angle_gamma   90.00
#
_symmetry.space_group_name_H-M   'P 1'
#
loop_
_entity.id
_entity.type
_entity.pdbx_description
1 polymer ?
#
loop_
_entity_poly.entity_id
_entity_poly.type
_entity_poly.pdbx_seq_one_letter_code
_entity_poly.pdbx_strand_id
1 'polypeptide(L)'
;MQELFKEIISKDVKPFFSKHGYLKKDLNFYKSSEPLVYKFNIQKSKANTWNHVLFYINCSIHSTELALLQSTPTSAPPLEAKSHFTTRIEQISPSAPDRYSLTPDIDPDKFSDALLLHLQEALTFMHSMTSARAIVDYYMERTALHLSEETFRFLLLAGDTEAAGQYLKQLQLKYGTEKRWAIFEKKYKAIFEEYGVRYMLNIV
;
A
#
# COMPACT_ATOMS: atom_id res chain seq x y z
N MET A 1 -0.10 -22.74 20.11
CA MET A 1 -0.09 -21.34 19.63
C MET A 1 -1.11 -21.05 18.52
N GLN A 2 -1.52 -22.03 17.72
CA GLN A 2 -2.55 -21.83 16.68
C GLN A 2 -3.91 -21.40 17.26
N GLU A 3 -4.34 -22.00 18.38
CA GLU A 3 -5.60 -21.62 19.04
C GLU A 3 -5.52 -20.23 19.66
N LEU A 4 -4.41 -19.90 20.33
CA LEU A 4 -4.16 -18.54 20.84
C LEU A 4 -4.22 -17.49 19.71
N PHE A 5 -3.61 -17.78 18.55
CA PHE A 5 -3.73 -16.90 17.39
C PHE A 5 -5.19 -16.69 16.97
N LYS A 6 -5.98 -17.77 16.84
CA LYS A 6 -7.40 -17.66 16.48
C LYS A 6 -8.18 -16.85 17.51
N GLU A 7 -7.88 -17.06 18.79
CA GLU A 7 -8.50 -16.34 19.90
C GLU A 7 -8.24 -14.83 19.78
N ILE A 8 -6.98 -14.41 19.66
CA ILE A 8 -6.58 -13.00 19.48
C ILE A 8 -7.27 -12.38 18.25
N ILE A 9 -7.29 -13.11 17.12
CA ILE A 9 -7.98 -12.63 15.91
C ILE A 9 -9.48 -12.43 16.16
N SER A 10 -10.11 -13.34 16.91
CA SER A 10 -11.56 -13.33 17.12
C SER A 10 -12.02 -12.34 18.20
N LYS A 11 -11.27 -12.21 19.29
CA LYS A 11 -11.63 -11.44 20.49
C LYS A 11 -11.10 -10.02 20.46
N ASP A 12 -9.95 -9.78 19.85
CA ASP A 12 -9.29 -8.47 19.92
C ASP A 12 -9.29 -7.81 18.54
N VAL A 13 -8.67 -8.45 17.55
CA VAL A 13 -8.42 -7.83 16.24
C VAL A 13 -9.71 -7.61 15.44
N LYS A 14 -10.60 -8.60 15.39
CA LYS A 14 -11.88 -8.45 14.67
C LYS A 14 -12.76 -7.36 15.30
N PRO A 15 -13.01 -7.33 16.62
CA PRO A 15 -13.77 -6.22 17.23
C PRO A 15 -13.10 -4.86 17.04
N PHE A 16 -11.78 -4.76 17.16
CA PHE A 16 -11.03 -3.54 16.88
C PHE A 16 -11.31 -2.99 15.47
N PHE A 17 -11.18 -3.82 14.45
CA PHE A 17 -11.45 -3.44 13.07
C PHE A 17 -12.93 -3.12 12.83
N SER A 18 -13.84 -3.89 13.44
CA SER A 18 -15.29 -3.68 13.31
C SER A 18 -15.71 -2.32 13.86
N LYS A 19 -15.13 -1.87 14.99
CA LYS A 19 -15.35 -0.53 15.56
C LYS A 19 -14.97 0.59 14.59
N HIS A 20 -14.02 0.34 13.69
CA HIS A 20 -13.56 1.28 12.67
C HIS A 20 -14.25 1.08 11.30
N GLY A 21 -15.31 0.27 11.23
CA GLY A 21 -16.09 0.04 10.02
C GLY A 21 -15.46 -0.92 9.01
N TYR A 22 -14.48 -1.73 9.43
CA TYR A 22 -13.91 -2.77 8.58
C TYR A 22 -14.73 -4.06 8.65
N LEU A 23 -14.94 -4.68 7.50
CA LEU A 23 -15.50 -6.02 7.35
C LEU A 23 -14.37 -7.06 7.27
N LYS A 24 -14.64 -8.28 7.73
CA LYS A 24 -13.67 -9.38 7.73
C LYS A 24 -14.04 -10.43 6.67
N LYS A 25 -13.07 -10.86 5.88
CA LYS A 25 -13.11 -12.08 5.03
C LYS A 25 -11.80 -12.84 5.26
N ASP A 26 -11.88 -14.00 5.91
CA ASP A 26 -10.69 -14.75 6.37
C ASP A 26 -9.75 -13.89 7.22
N LEU A 27 -8.47 -13.82 6.89
CA LEU A 27 -7.48 -12.96 7.54
C LEU A 27 -7.34 -11.58 6.87
N ASN A 28 -8.33 -11.20 6.05
CA ASN A 28 -8.42 -9.88 5.45
C ASN A 28 -9.48 -9.05 6.17
N PHE A 29 -9.13 -7.81 6.47
CA PHE A 29 -10.00 -6.78 7.00
C PHE A 29 -10.04 -5.65 6.00
N TYR A 30 -11.21 -5.27 5.53
CA TYR A 30 -11.34 -4.25 4.50
C TYR A 30 -12.45 -3.26 4.80
N LYS A 31 -12.25 -2.02 4.36
CA LYS A 31 -13.22 -0.94 4.46
C LYS A 31 -13.30 -0.24 3.12
N SER A 32 -14.49 -0.16 2.56
CA SER A 32 -14.76 0.66 1.38
C SER A 32 -15.14 2.06 1.81
N SER A 33 -14.51 3.05 1.20
CA SER A 33 -14.79 4.47 1.33
C SER A 33 -14.49 5.09 -0.03
N GLU A 34 -15.45 4.97 -0.96
CA GLU A 34 -15.25 5.36 -2.35
C GLU A 34 -14.64 6.78 -2.45
N PRO A 35 -13.59 6.97 -3.28
CA PRO A 35 -13.07 6.05 -4.31
C PRO A 35 -12.04 5.01 -3.81
N LEU A 36 -11.83 4.88 -2.49
CA LEU A 36 -10.78 4.05 -1.90
C LEU A 36 -11.30 2.79 -1.22
N VAL A 37 -10.50 1.72 -1.26
CA VAL A 37 -10.70 0.51 -0.46
C VAL A 37 -9.43 0.24 0.33
N TYR A 38 -9.55 0.30 1.65
CA TYR A 38 -8.47 0.01 2.60
C TYR A 38 -8.50 -1.46 2.97
N LYS A 39 -7.33 -2.09 3.07
CA LYS A 39 -7.20 -3.49 3.45
C LYS A 39 -6.00 -3.72 4.37
N PHE A 40 -6.25 -4.45 5.45
CA PHE A 40 -5.25 -5.10 6.29
C PHE A 40 -5.33 -6.61 6.07
N ASN A 41 -4.19 -7.25 5.84
CA ASN A 41 -4.08 -8.69 5.69
C ASN A 41 -3.10 -9.25 6.72
N ILE A 42 -3.57 -10.19 7.53
CA ILE A 42 -2.74 -10.90 8.51
C ILE A 42 -2.22 -12.16 7.85
N GLN A 43 -0.98 -12.11 7.39
CA GLN A 43 -0.34 -13.17 6.63
C GLN A 43 0.44 -14.10 7.55
N LYS A 44 -0.05 -15.32 7.72
CA LYS A 44 0.70 -16.37 8.43
C LYS A 44 1.95 -16.77 7.65
N SER A 45 3.06 -16.97 8.36
CA SER A 45 4.26 -17.58 7.82
C SER A 45 4.02 -19.03 7.41
N LYS A 46 4.74 -19.48 6.37
CA LYS A 46 4.79 -20.89 5.96
C LYS A 46 5.52 -21.78 6.97
N ALA A 47 6.36 -21.20 7.83
CA ALA A 47 7.18 -21.92 8.80
C ALA A 47 6.48 -22.14 10.16
N ASN A 48 5.16 -21.97 10.24
CA ASN A 48 4.42 -22.11 11.48
C ASN A 48 4.34 -23.57 11.95
N THR A 49 4.49 -23.77 13.26
CA THR A 49 4.36 -25.06 13.93
C THR A 49 3.17 -25.04 14.90
N TRP A 50 3.02 -26.09 15.71
CA TRP A 50 1.98 -26.15 16.74
C TRP A 50 2.27 -25.22 17.93
N ASN A 51 3.55 -25.08 18.29
CA ASN A 51 4.05 -24.27 19.41
C ASN A 51 4.60 -22.90 19.01
N HIS A 52 4.65 -22.58 17.72
CA HIS A 52 5.13 -21.28 17.23
C HIS A 52 4.28 -20.78 16.08
N VAL A 53 3.70 -19.59 16.23
CA VAL A 53 2.98 -18.90 15.15
C VAL A 53 3.66 -17.58 14.87
N LEU A 54 4.12 -17.42 13.64
CA LEU A 54 4.66 -16.21 13.06
C LEU A 54 3.72 -15.67 12.00
N PHE A 55 3.51 -14.36 12.00
CA PHE A 55 2.72 -13.67 10.99
C PHE A 55 3.20 -12.25 10.73
N TYR A 56 2.80 -11.74 9.57
CA TYR A 56 3.03 -10.37 9.11
C TYR A 56 1.69 -9.66 8.99
N ILE A 57 1.70 -8.33 9.01
CA ILE A 57 0.51 -7.53 8.71
C ILE A 57 0.83 -6.66 7.50
N ASN A 58 0.16 -6.94 6.39
CA ASN A 58 0.24 -6.15 5.17
C ASN A 58 -0.89 -5.14 5.15
N CYS A 59 -0.57 -3.89 4.81
CA CYS A 59 -1.50 -2.78 4.71
C CYS A 59 -1.55 -2.33 3.25
N SER A 60 -2.74 -2.12 2.70
CA SER A 60 -2.86 -1.74 1.29
C SER A 60 -4.11 -0.90 1.02
N ILE A 61 -4.01 -0.04 0.00
CA ILE A 61 -5.12 0.80 -0.46
C ILE A 61 -5.28 0.57 -1.96
N HIS A 62 -6.49 0.27 -2.38
CA HIS A 62 -6.91 0.31 -3.76
C HIS A 62 -7.63 1.63 -4.03
N SER A 63 -7.29 2.29 -5.13
CA SER A 63 -7.99 3.47 -5.65
C SER A 63 -8.64 3.10 -6.97
N THR A 64 -9.95 3.30 -7.08
CA THR A 64 -10.68 3.06 -8.33
C THR A 64 -10.25 4.04 -9.42
N GLU A 65 -9.95 5.29 -9.06
CA GLU A 65 -9.42 6.30 -9.99
C GLU A 65 -8.08 5.86 -10.60
N LEU A 66 -7.14 5.39 -9.79
CA LEU A 66 -5.85 4.92 -10.29
C LEU A 66 -6.00 3.61 -11.08
N ALA A 67 -6.98 2.77 -10.75
CA ALA A 67 -7.26 1.55 -11.49
C ALA A 67 -7.68 1.84 -12.94
N LEU A 68 -8.45 2.92 -13.17
CA LEU A 68 -8.88 3.34 -14.51
C LEU A 68 -7.71 3.82 -15.39
N LEU A 69 -6.61 4.24 -14.77
CA LEU A 69 -5.40 4.70 -15.48
C LEU A 69 -4.44 3.55 -15.81
N GLN A 70 -4.74 2.32 -15.41
CA GLN A 70 -3.90 1.17 -15.70
C GLN A 70 -4.03 0.74 -17.16
N SER A 71 -2.88 0.49 -17.80
CA SER A 71 -2.80 -0.02 -19.17
C SER A 71 -3.49 -1.38 -19.36
N THR A 72 -3.78 -2.11 -18.28
CA THR A 72 -4.59 -3.32 -18.30
C THR A 72 -5.70 -3.21 -17.25
N PRO A 73 -6.95 -2.94 -17.66
CA PRO A 73 -8.08 -2.89 -16.76
C PRO A 73 -8.25 -4.24 -16.05
N THR A 74 -8.38 -4.21 -14.73
CA THR A 74 -8.65 -5.42 -13.93
C THR A 74 -10.13 -5.44 -13.56
N SER A 75 -10.86 -6.49 -13.95
CA SER A 75 -12.29 -6.69 -13.61
C SER A 75 -12.51 -7.37 -12.25
N ALA A 76 -11.44 -7.52 -11.45
CA ALA A 76 -11.50 -8.21 -10.17
C ALA A 76 -12.32 -7.40 -9.14
N PRO A 77 -13.08 -8.07 -8.25
CA PRO A 77 -13.73 -7.42 -7.13
C PRO A 77 -12.74 -6.58 -6.31
N PRO A 78 -13.15 -5.48 -5.65
CA PRO A 78 -12.22 -4.55 -4.99
C PRO A 78 -11.25 -5.19 -3.97
N LEU A 79 -11.66 -6.29 -3.32
CA LEU A 79 -10.81 -7.03 -2.38
C LEU A 79 -9.67 -7.80 -3.05
N GLU A 80 -9.92 -8.23 -4.28
CA GLU A 80 -9.04 -9.02 -5.16
C GLU A 80 -8.34 -8.14 -6.21
N ALA A 81 -8.78 -6.88 -6.33
CA ALA A 81 -8.17 -5.88 -7.19
C ALA A 81 -6.75 -5.55 -6.73
N LYS A 82 -5.91 -5.20 -7.71
CA LYS A 82 -4.54 -4.76 -7.48
C LYS A 82 -4.55 -3.49 -6.62
N SER A 83 -3.85 -3.53 -5.49
CA SER A 83 -3.67 -2.35 -4.64
C SER A 83 -2.70 -1.35 -5.30
N HIS A 84 -2.93 -0.07 -5.07
CA HIS A 84 -2.09 1.03 -5.57
C HIS A 84 -1.13 1.52 -4.50
N PHE A 85 -1.48 1.36 -3.23
CA PHE A 85 -0.57 1.47 -2.10
C PHE A 85 -0.44 0.09 -1.46
N THR A 86 0.78 -0.37 -1.17
CA THR A 86 1.04 -1.58 -0.37
C THR A 86 2.29 -1.40 0.46
N THR A 87 2.20 -1.76 1.73
CA THR A 87 3.34 -1.78 2.65
C THR A 87 3.10 -2.79 3.77
N ARG A 88 4.13 -3.09 4.56
CA ARG A 88 3.95 -3.82 5.81
C ARG A 88 3.78 -2.83 6.97
N ILE A 89 3.16 -3.32 8.04
CA ILE A 89 2.78 -2.48 9.18
C ILE A 89 3.97 -1.74 9.81
N GLU A 90 5.16 -2.36 9.88
CA GLU A 90 6.36 -1.74 10.49
C GLU A 90 6.85 -0.50 9.73
N GLN A 91 6.42 -0.32 8.48
CA GLN A 91 6.76 0.87 7.70
C GLN A 91 5.86 2.07 8.02
N ILE A 92 4.72 1.85 8.68
CA ILE A 92 3.69 2.88 8.93
C ILE A 92 3.21 2.93 10.38
N SER A 93 3.65 2.00 11.22
CA SER A 93 3.49 1.99 12.67
C SER A 93 4.90 1.94 13.26
N PRO A 94 5.41 3.05 13.80
CA PRO A 94 6.77 3.13 14.33
C PRO A 94 7.03 2.14 15.47
N SER A 95 5.98 1.77 16.21
CA SER A 95 6.07 0.84 17.34
C SER A 95 6.03 -0.63 16.90
N ALA A 96 5.60 -0.92 15.66
CA ALA A 96 5.39 -2.29 15.22
C ALA A 96 6.70 -3.04 14.89
N PRO A 97 6.80 -4.33 15.25
CA PRO A 97 7.88 -5.17 14.77
C PRO A 97 7.69 -5.55 13.30
N ASP A 98 8.77 -5.97 12.64
CA ASP A 98 8.73 -6.46 11.25
C ASP A 98 7.93 -7.76 11.08
N ARG A 99 7.74 -8.51 12.17
CA ARG A 99 6.91 -9.71 12.26
C ARG A 99 6.45 -9.96 13.69
N TYR A 100 5.30 -10.59 13.83
CA TYR A 100 4.72 -10.99 15.10
C TYR A 100 5.01 -12.46 15.36
N SER A 101 5.27 -12.82 16.62
CA SER A 101 5.61 -14.17 17.04
C SER A 101 4.83 -14.53 18.30
N LEU A 102 4.10 -15.64 18.27
CA LEU A 102 3.43 -16.25 19.41
C LEU A 102 4.18 -17.53 19.78
N THR A 103 4.73 -17.57 20.98
CA THR A 103 5.46 -18.68 21.58
C THR A 103 4.82 -19.07 22.92
N PRO A 104 5.11 -20.25 23.50
CA PRO A 104 4.43 -20.71 24.72
C PRO A 104 4.63 -19.82 25.95
N ASP A 105 5.70 -19.03 25.97
CA ASP A 105 6.08 -18.10 27.03
C ASP A 105 5.49 -16.70 26.86
N ILE A 106 4.73 -16.45 25.79
CA ILE A 106 4.16 -15.12 25.54
C ILE A 106 3.03 -14.80 26.49
N ASP A 107 3.01 -13.56 26.98
CA ASP A 107 1.90 -12.99 27.74
C ASP A 107 0.80 -12.55 26.74
N PRO A 108 -0.35 -13.25 26.69
CA PRO A 108 -1.39 -12.98 25.69
C PRO A 108 -1.97 -11.58 25.75
N ASP A 109 -2.15 -11.04 26.96
CA ASP A 109 -2.79 -9.75 27.18
C ASP A 109 -1.84 -8.63 26.72
N LYS A 110 -0.58 -8.67 27.14
CA LYS A 110 0.43 -7.70 26.68
C LYS A 110 0.66 -7.76 25.17
N PHE A 111 0.64 -8.96 24.59
CA PHE A 111 0.75 -9.11 23.15
C PHE A 111 -0.43 -8.45 22.43
N SER A 112 -1.65 -8.67 22.93
CA SER A 112 -2.87 -8.12 22.33
C SER A 112 -2.90 -6.60 22.45
N ASP A 113 -2.54 -6.04 23.61
CA ASP A 113 -2.44 -4.59 23.80
C ASP A 113 -1.44 -3.95 22.82
N ALA A 114 -0.24 -4.53 22.69
CA ALA A 114 0.76 -4.04 21.75
C ALA A 114 0.26 -4.15 20.30
N LEU A 115 -0.33 -5.28 19.92
CA LEU A 115 -0.89 -5.48 18.58
C LEU A 115 -1.98 -4.44 18.27
N LEU A 116 -2.89 -4.17 19.19
CA LEU A 116 -3.95 -3.18 19.00
C LEU A 116 -3.41 -1.75 18.89
N LEU A 117 -2.38 -1.41 19.67
CA LEU A 117 -1.67 -0.12 19.52
C LEU A 117 -1.08 0.03 18.11
N HIS A 118 -0.36 -0.99 17.63
CA HIS A 118 0.25 -0.96 16.30
C HIS A 118 -0.81 -0.85 15.19
N LEU A 119 -1.91 -1.58 15.33
CA LEU A 119 -3.05 -1.49 14.41
C LEU A 119 -3.67 -0.09 14.41
N GLN A 120 -3.75 0.57 15.56
CA GLN A 120 -4.25 1.95 15.67
C GLN A 120 -3.34 2.97 14.99
N GLU A 121 -2.02 2.87 15.18
CA GLU A 121 -1.04 3.72 14.49
C GLU A 121 -1.13 3.54 12.96
N ALA A 122 -1.14 2.28 12.51
CA ALA A 122 -1.26 1.96 11.09
C ALA A 122 -2.60 2.43 10.50
N LEU A 123 -3.70 2.29 11.24
CA LEU A 123 -5.01 2.80 10.82
C LEU A 123 -4.99 4.31 10.65
N THR A 124 -4.35 5.02 11.58
CA THR A 124 -4.20 6.49 11.53
C THR A 124 -3.45 6.91 10.27
N PHE A 125 -2.31 6.26 9.98
CA PHE A 125 -1.57 6.50 8.74
C PHE A 125 -2.41 6.17 7.50
N MET A 126 -3.06 5.00 7.48
CA MET A 126 -3.85 4.57 6.33
C MET A 126 -5.00 5.54 6.06
N HIS A 127 -5.64 6.10 7.09
CA HIS A 127 -6.75 7.04 6.92
C HIS A 127 -6.30 8.47 6.62
N SER A 128 -5.01 8.80 6.73
CA SER A 128 -4.48 10.06 6.17
C SER A 128 -4.39 10.02 4.64
N MET A 129 -4.34 8.82 4.04
CA MET A 129 -4.43 8.62 2.59
C MET A 129 -5.88 8.65 2.15
N THR A 130 -6.40 9.84 1.86
CA THR A 130 -7.83 10.07 1.60
C THR A 130 -8.19 10.15 0.12
N SER A 131 -7.21 10.15 -0.79
CA SER A 131 -7.46 10.28 -2.23
C SER A 131 -6.41 9.53 -3.08
N ALA A 132 -6.69 9.38 -4.38
CA ALA A 132 -5.69 8.95 -5.36
C ALA A 132 -4.46 9.87 -5.38
N ARG A 133 -4.69 11.19 -5.26
CA ARG A 133 -3.62 12.19 -5.18
C ARG A 133 -2.69 11.94 -3.99
N ALA A 134 -3.22 11.63 -2.81
CA ALA A 134 -2.40 11.33 -1.64
C ALA A 134 -1.47 10.12 -1.87
N ILE A 135 -1.95 9.09 -2.56
CA ILE A 135 -1.12 7.92 -2.94
C ILE A 135 -0.04 8.34 -3.96
N VAL A 136 -0.40 9.16 -4.95
CA VAL A 136 0.54 9.69 -5.94
C VAL A 136 1.64 10.51 -5.27
N ASP A 137 1.27 11.47 -4.43
CA ASP A 137 2.21 12.33 -3.71
C ASP A 137 3.17 11.50 -2.84
N TYR A 138 2.64 10.50 -2.11
CA TYR A 138 3.44 9.58 -1.31
C TYR A 138 4.56 8.88 -2.09
N TYR A 139 4.26 8.41 -3.31
CA TYR A 139 5.25 7.75 -4.17
C TYR A 139 6.16 8.73 -4.89
N MET A 140 5.67 9.94 -5.19
CA MET A 140 6.49 11.03 -5.73
C MET A 140 7.57 11.46 -4.74
N GLU A 141 7.21 11.72 -3.48
CA GLU A 141 8.16 12.09 -2.41
C GLU A 141 9.29 11.06 -2.22
N ARG A 142 9.00 9.78 -2.51
CA ARG A 142 9.97 8.67 -2.41
C ARG A 142 10.73 8.42 -3.70
N THR A 143 10.39 9.14 -4.77
CA THR A 143 10.93 8.93 -6.12
C THR A 143 10.84 7.44 -6.48
N ALA A 144 9.63 6.89 -6.50
CA ALA A 144 9.41 5.45 -6.69
C ALA A 144 9.16 5.07 -8.15
N LEU A 145 9.84 4.04 -8.67
CA LEU A 145 9.48 3.48 -9.99
C LEU A 145 8.14 2.72 -9.96
N HIS A 146 7.71 2.27 -8.78
CA HIS A 146 6.40 1.67 -8.62
C HIS A 146 5.30 2.72 -8.85
N LEU A 147 4.25 2.34 -9.59
CA LEU A 147 3.09 3.19 -9.88
C LEU A 147 3.40 4.43 -10.75
N SER A 148 4.63 4.56 -11.29
CA SER A 148 5.04 5.76 -12.02
C SER A 148 4.22 6.04 -13.28
N GLU A 149 3.81 5.00 -14.02
CA GLU A 149 2.94 5.14 -15.20
C GLU A 149 1.58 5.73 -14.79
N GLU A 150 0.92 5.14 -13.78
CA GLU A 150 -0.34 5.65 -13.26
C GLU A 150 -0.20 7.06 -12.67
N THR A 151 0.92 7.36 -11.98
CA THR A 151 1.23 8.71 -11.49
C THR A 151 1.31 9.72 -12.64
N PHE A 152 2.05 9.44 -13.71
CA PHE A 152 2.13 10.35 -14.84
C PHE A 152 0.77 10.59 -15.48
N ARG A 153 0.02 9.51 -15.73
CA ARG A 153 -1.34 9.60 -16.28
C ARG A 153 -2.25 10.44 -15.39
N PHE A 154 -2.19 10.22 -14.07
CA PHE A 154 -2.99 10.95 -13.10
C PHE A 154 -2.70 12.46 -13.14
N LEU A 155 -1.42 12.83 -13.08
CA LEU A 155 -1.00 14.24 -13.11
C LEU A 155 -1.35 14.91 -14.43
N LEU A 156 -1.05 14.26 -15.56
CA LEU A 156 -1.31 14.82 -16.89
C LEU A 156 -2.81 14.95 -17.18
N LEU A 157 -3.63 13.97 -16.75
CA LEU A 157 -5.09 14.07 -16.84
C LEU A 157 -5.64 15.24 -16.03
N ALA A 158 -5.05 15.53 -14.87
CA ALA A 158 -5.39 16.67 -14.03
C ALA A 158 -4.79 18.01 -14.53
N GLY A 159 -4.02 18.01 -15.61
CA GLY A 159 -3.32 19.19 -16.12
C GLY A 159 -2.08 19.62 -15.31
N ASP A 160 -1.66 18.82 -14.33
CA ASP A 160 -0.52 19.09 -13.44
C ASP A 160 0.82 18.72 -14.12
N THR A 161 1.08 19.39 -15.24
CA THR A 161 2.25 19.15 -16.09
C THR A 161 3.58 19.51 -15.40
N GLU A 162 3.55 20.48 -14.48
CA GLU A 162 4.72 20.87 -13.70
C GLU A 162 5.13 19.76 -12.74
N ALA A 163 4.20 19.22 -11.93
CA ALA A 163 4.49 18.12 -11.03
C ALA A 163 4.94 16.87 -11.80
N ALA A 164 4.33 16.59 -12.96
CA ALA A 164 4.77 15.50 -13.84
C ALA A 164 6.21 15.69 -14.31
N GLY A 165 6.58 16.89 -14.78
CA GLY A 165 7.95 17.21 -15.20
C GLY A 165 8.97 17.10 -14.06
N GLN A 166 8.62 17.61 -12.87
CA GLN A 166 9.47 17.52 -11.67
C GLN A 166 9.69 16.06 -11.26
N TYR A 167 8.63 15.25 -11.25
CA TYR A 167 8.72 13.83 -10.91
C TYR A 167 9.58 13.05 -11.92
N LEU A 168 9.42 13.33 -13.21
CA LEU A 168 10.25 12.74 -14.26
C LEU A 168 11.74 13.07 -14.06
N LYS A 169 12.06 14.32 -13.71
CA LYS A 169 13.43 14.75 -13.40
C LYS A 169 13.99 14.00 -12.19
N GLN A 170 13.21 13.84 -11.12
CA GLN A 170 13.63 13.08 -9.93
C GLN A 170 13.90 11.61 -10.28
N LEU A 171 13.01 10.96 -11.04
CA LEU A 171 13.19 9.58 -11.49
C LEU A 171 14.44 9.43 -12.36
N GLN A 172 14.66 10.36 -13.30
CA GLN A 172 15.86 10.33 -14.13
C GLN A 172 17.14 10.52 -13.31
N LEU A 173 17.15 11.45 -12.36
CA LEU A 173 18.31 11.68 -11.49
C LEU A 173 18.66 10.43 -10.67
N LYS A 174 17.64 9.73 -10.16
CA LYS A 174 17.83 8.55 -9.30
C LYS A 174 18.14 7.27 -10.09
N TYR A 175 17.51 7.07 -11.24
CA TYR A 175 17.54 5.79 -11.97
C TYR A 175 18.11 5.87 -13.38
N GLY A 176 18.43 7.07 -13.89
CA GLY A 176 18.77 7.30 -15.30
C GLY A 176 20.01 6.56 -15.81
N THR A 177 20.91 6.17 -14.90
CA THR A 177 22.12 5.39 -15.22
C THR A 177 21.88 3.88 -15.26
N GLU A 178 20.71 3.41 -14.81
CA GLU A 178 20.37 2.00 -14.82
C GLU A 178 19.97 1.52 -16.22
N LYS A 179 20.45 0.34 -16.64
CA LYS A 179 20.11 -0.23 -17.97
C LYS A 179 18.62 -0.32 -18.24
N ARG A 180 17.80 -0.56 -17.20
CA ARG A 180 16.34 -0.66 -17.31
C ARG A 180 15.66 0.69 -17.54
N TRP A 181 16.34 1.82 -17.32
CA TRP A 181 15.77 3.16 -17.47
C TRP A 181 15.23 3.41 -18.88
N ALA A 182 15.94 2.95 -19.92
CA ALA A 182 15.50 3.12 -21.30
C ALA A 182 14.10 2.54 -21.57
N ILE A 183 13.71 1.47 -20.87
CA ILE A 183 12.37 0.88 -20.96
C ILE A 183 11.32 1.83 -20.36
N PHE A 184 11.61 2.37 -19.17
CA PHE A 184 10.73 3.33 -18.50
C PHE A 184 10.64 4.65 -19.27
N GLU A 185 11.76 5.17 -19.73
CA GLU A 185 11.82 6.41 -20.52
C GLU A 185 10.97 6.31 -21.79
N LYS A 186 11.05 5.19 -22.52
CA LYS A 186 10.19 4.95 -23.69
C LYS A 186 8.70 4.96 -23.33
N LYS A 187 8.33 4.33 -22.21
CA LYS A 187 6.95 4.33 -21.72
C LYS A 187 6.47 5.72 -21.32
N TYR A 188 7.29 6.47 -20.59
CA TYR A 188 6.95 7.82 -20.15
C TYR A 188 6.81 8.78 -21.34
N LYS A 189 7.68 8.69 -22.35
CA LYS A 189 7.52 9.43 -23.61
C LYS A 189 6.15 9.18 -24.25
N ALA A 190 5.77 7.90 -24.40
CA ALA A 190 4.47 7.53 -24.95
C ALA A 190 3.30 8.07 -24.11
N ILE A 191 3.42 8.06 -22.78
CA ILE A 191 2.40 8.65 -21.89
C ILE A 191 2.31 10.16 -22.12
N PHE A 192 3.42 10.91 -22.13
CA PHE A 192 3.37 12.36 -22.34
C PHE A 192 2.79 12.73 -23.72
N GLU A 193 3.13 11.97 -24.76
CA GLU A 193 2.57 12.11 -26.11
C GLU A 193 1.06 11.86 -26.13
N GLU A 194 0.55 10.86 -25.41
CA GLU A 194 -0.89 10.57 -25.29
C GLU A 194 -1.69 11.77 -24.78
N TYR A 195 -1.12 12.58 -23.88
CA TYR A 195 -1.77 13.77 -23.32
C TYR A 195 -1.37 15.07 -24.05
N GLY A 196 -0.62 14.98 -25.16
CA GLY A 196 -0.18 16.15 -25.94
C GLY A 196 0.80 17.07 -25.20
N VAL A 197 1.46 16.57 -24.15
CA VAL A 197 2.41 17.35 -23.33
C VAL A 197 3.83 17.06 -23.81
N ARG A 198 4.64 18.10 -24.00
CA ARG A 198 6.02 17.93 -24.43
C ARG A 198 6.83 17.19 -23.35
N TYR A 199 7.39 16.05 -23.72
CA TYR A 199 8.36 15.35 -22.89
C TYR A 199 9.66 16.15 -22.82
N MET A 200 9.97 16.75 -21.68
CA MET A 200 11.16 17.58 -21.48
C MET A 200 12.04 17.02 -20.37
N LEU A 201 13.21 16.52 -20.75
CA LEU A 201 14.31 16.24 -19.83
C LEU A 201 15.29 17.42 -19.89
N ASN A 202 14.93 18.55 -19.28
CA ASN A 202 15.89 19.63 -19.13
C ASN A 202 16.78 19.33 -17.92
N ILE A 203 17.89 18.64 -18.19
CA ILE A 203 18.99 18.51 -17.23
C ILE A 203 19.76 19.84 -17.28
N VAL A 204 19.59 20.64 -16.23
CA VAL A 204 20.58 21.65 -15.82
C VAL A 204 21.32 21.05 -14.63
#